data_AF-A0A3S3L0J8-F1
#
_entry.id   AF-A0A3S3L0J8-F1
#
_cell.length_a   1.000
_cell.length_b   1.000
_cell.length_c   1.000
_cell.angle_alpha   90.00
_cell.angle_beta   90.00
_cell.angle_gamma   90.00
#
_symmetry.space_group_name_H-M   'P 1'
#
loop_
_entity.id
_entity.type
_entity.pdbx_description
1 polymer ?
#
loop_
_entity_poly.entity_id
_entity_poly.type
_entity_poly.pdbx_seq_one_letter_code
_entity_poly.pdbx_strand_id
1 'polypeptide(L)'
;MSDQNPVRLPDPASVETVLASLEAKSADAGLAPALNNAFPGFSFSTAPVDDFYWRGDARTVLSADGTRRGDHRAWVEKELAELNGD
;
A
#
# COMPACT_ATOMS: atom_id res chain seq x y z
N MET A 1 24.57 14.13 16.86
CA MET A 1 24.36 12.82 16.22
C MET A 1 22.93 12.46 16.52
N SER A 2 22.05 12.46 15.52
CA SER A 2 20.65 12.10 15.75
C SER A 2 20.61 10.64 16.20
N ASP A 3 19.95 10.37 17.32
CA ASP A 3 19.65 9.02 17.79
C ASP A 3 18.75 8.33 16.76
N GLN A 4 19.37 7.75 15.72
CA GLN A 4 18.69 6.95 14.71
C GLN A 4 18.38 5.59 15.32
N ASN A 5 17.45 5.56 16.29
CA ASN A 5 16.86 4.31 16.72
C ASN A 5 16.19 3.72 15.46
N PRO A 6 16.61 2.54 14.98
CA PRO A 6 16.12 2.03 13.71
C PRO A 6 14.60 1.85 13.80
N VAL A 7 13.89 2.44 12.86
CA VAL A 7 12.43 2.33 12.76
C VAL A 7 12.07 0.84 12.68
N ARG A 8 11.40 0.33 13.71
CA ARG A 8 10.95 -1.06 13.80
C ARG A 8 9.52 -1.14 13.28
N LEU A 9 9.23 -2.19 12.51
CA LEU A 9 7.87 -2.49 12.10
C LEU A 9 6.95 -2.57 13.33
N PRO A 10 5.72 -2.05 13.26
CA PRO A 10 4.74 -2.22 14.32
C PRO A 10 4.54 -3.70 14.63
N ASP A 11 4.49 -4.04 15.92
CA ASP A 11 4.17 -5.40 16.32
C ASP A 11 2.67 -5.69 16.11
N PRO A 12 2.30 -6.98 15.94
CA PRO A 12 0.90 -7.35 15.69
C PRO A 12 -0.09 -6.88 16.76
N ALA A 13 0.30 -6.91 18.05
CA ALA A 13 -0.60 -6.56 19.14
C ALA A 13 -0.94 -5.06 19.15
N SER A 14 0.05 -4.22 18.82
CA SER A 14 -0.17 -2.78 18.63
C SER A 14 -1.10 -2.50 17.46
N VAL A 15 -0.96 -3.23 16.34
CA VAL A 15 -1.87 -3.08 15.18
C VAL A 15 -3.29 -3.50 15.54
N GLU A 16 -3.46 -4.64 16.20
CA GLU A 16 -4.77 -5.13 16.67
C GLU A 16 -5.46 -4.14 17.59
N THR A 17 -4.71 -3.46 18.45
CA THR A 17 -5.26 -2.41 19.34
C THR A 17 -5.85 -1.25 18.54
N VAL A 18 -5.18 -0.81 17.47
CA VAL A 18 -5.71 0.25 16.59
C VAL A 18 -6.97 -0.24 15.88
N LEU A 19 -6.96 -1.47 15.35
CA LEU A 19 -8.11 -2.04 14.65
C LEU A 19 -9.33 -2.18 15.57
N ALA A 20 -9.13 -2.60 16.82
CA ALA A 20 -10.20 -2.72 17.81
C ALA A 20 -10.83 -1.38 18.21
N SER A 21 -10.13 -0.26 18.00
CA SER A 21 -10.64 1.08 18.30
C SER A 21 -11.56 1.65 17.20
N LEU A 22 -11.60 1.04 16.02
CA LEU A 22 -12.37 1.54 14.88
C LEU A 22 -13.84 1.14 14.95
N GLU A 23 -14.73 2.08 14.65
CA GLU A 23 -16.14 1.78 14.46
C GLU A 23 -16.36 1.06 13.12
N ALA A 24 -16.98 -0.13 13.15
CA ALA A 24 -17.11 -0.99 11.97
C ALA A 24 -17.77 -0.31 10.74
N LYS A 25 -18.69 0.65 10.94
CA LYS A 25 -19.38 1.35 9.84
C LYS A 25 -18.54 2.41 9.14
N SER A 26 -17.48 2.90 9.79
CA SER A 26 -16.59 3.95 9.26
C SER A 26 -15.13 3.48 9.16
N ALA A 27 -14.88 2.21 9.47
CA ALA A 27 -13.54 1.62 9.54
C ALA A 27 -12.75 1.84 8.25
N ASP A 28 -13.35 1.66 7.07
CA ASP A 28 -12.65 1.81 5.79
C ASP A 28 -12.06 3.21 5.59
N ALA A 29 -12.81 4.25 5.96
CA ALA A 29 -12.36 5.63 5.87
C ALA A 29 -11.42 6.02 7.02
N GLY A 30 -11.61 5.44 8.21
CA GLY A 30 -10.83 5.74 9.41
C GLY A 30 -9.51 4.97 9.54
N LEU A 31 -9.35 3.86 8.82
CA LEU A 31 -8.25 2.91 9.02
C LEU A 31 -6.87 3.50 8.71
N ALA A 32 -6.66 4.05 7.51
CA ALA A 32 -5.37 4.66 7.16
C ALA A 32 -5.00 5.84 8.09
N PRO A 33 -5.90 6.81 8.37
CA PRO A 33 -5.62 7.86 9.34
C PRO A 33 -5.26 7.33 10.73
N ALA A 34 -5.99 6.34 11.25
CA ALA A 34 -5.73 5.78 12.57
C ALA A 34 -4.35 5.11 12.66
N LEU A 35 -3.95 4.33 11.65
CA LEU A 35 -2.64 3.68 11.60
C LEU A 35 -1.50 4.70 11.45
N ASN A 36 -1.66 5.71 10.59
CA ASN A 36 -0.67 6.79 10.42
C ASN A 36 -0.45 7.57 11.73
N ASN A 37 -1.50 7.81 12.50
CA ASN A 37 -1.41 8.49 13.80
C ASN A 37 -0.76 7.61 14.87
N ALA A 38 -1.06 6.30 14.88
CA ALA A 38 -0.54 5.37 15.88
C ALA A 38 0.94 5.02 15.68
N PHE A 39 1.43 5.05 14.44
CA PHE A 39 2.78 4.61 14.08
C PHE A 39 3.54 5.69 13.31
N PRO A 40 3.97 6.78 14.00
CA PRO A 40 4.75 7.83 13.37
C PRO A 40 6.06 7.26 12.79
N GLY A 41 6.33 7.57 11.52
CA GLY A 41 7.47 7.03 10.77
C GLY A 41 7.08 5.95 9.74
N PHE A 42 5.82 5.54 9.71
CA PHE A 42 5.24 4.70 8.67
C PHE A 42 4.15 5.45 7.90
N SER A 43 3.96 5.06 6.65
CA SER A 43 2.84 5.54 5.82
C SER A 43 1.93 4.35 5.50
N PHE A 44 0.68 4.45 5.91
CA PHE A 44 -0.37 3.49 5.64
C PHE A 44 -1.36 4.06 4.63
N SER A 45 -1.79 3.21 3.71
CA SER A 45 -2.90 3.45 2.78
C SER A 45 -3.89 2.28 2.86
N THR A 46 -5.12 2.52 2.42
CA THR A 46 -6.16 1.49 2.31
C THR A 46 -6.59 1.35 0.86
N ALA A 47 -6.80 0.11 0.42
CA ALA A 47 -7.39 -0.21 -0.86
C ALA A 47 -8.74 -0.90 -0.61
N PRO A 48 -9.86 -0.39 -1.15
CA PRO A 48 -11.15 -1.04 -1.06
C PRO A 48 -11.11 -2.48 -1.60
N VAL A 49 -11.93 -3.38 -1.03
CA VAL A 49 -12.02 -4.78 -1.52
C VAL A 49 -12.63 -4.88 -2.92
N ASP A 50 -13.38 -3.86 -3.33
CA ASP A 50 -13.92 -3.67 -4.66
C ASP A 50 -13.01 -2.83 -5.57
N ASP A 51 -11.82 -2.46 -5.11
CA ASP A 51 -10.81 -1.79 -5.93
C ASP A 51 -10.43 -2.68 -7.12
N PHE A 52 -10.36 -2.07 -8.30
CA PHE A 52 -9.93 -2.69 -9.55
C PHE A 52 -8.58 -3.42 -9.40
N TYR A 53 -7.69 -2.90 -8.55
CA TYR A 53 -6.41 -3.53 -8.23
C TYR A 53 -6.56 -4.98 -7.73
N TRP A 54 -7.63 -5.29 -6.99
CA TRP A 54 -7.86 -6.62 -6.40
C TRP A 54 -8.65 -7.58 -7.29
N ARG A 55 -9.38 -7.08 -8.29
CA ARG A 55 -10.30 -7.87 -9.13
C ARG A 55 -9.77 -8.20 -10.53
N GLY A 56 -8.69 -7.56 -10.96
CA GLY A 56 -8.14 -7.80 -12.29
C GLY A 56 -7.53 -9.19 -12.44
N ASP A 57 -7.96 -9.94 -13.46
CA ASP A 57 -7.30 -11.19 -13.87
C ASP A 57 -5.83 -10.97 -14.33
N ALA A 58 -5.46 -9.71 -14.57
CA ALA A 58 -4.11 -9.27 -14.89
C ALA A 58 -3.55 -8.38 -13.77
N ARG A 59 -2.30 -8.63 -13.37
CA ARG A 59 -1.54 -7.71 -12.51
C ARG A 59 -1.42 -6.36 -13.22
N THR A 60 -1.67 -5.26 -12.52
CA THR A 60 -1.64 -3.89 -13.08
C THR A 60 -0.38 -3.15 -12.61
N VAL A 61 0.21 -2.31 -13.48
CA VAL A 61 1.31 -1.38 -13.10
C VAL A 61 0.71 -0.03 -12.74
N LEU A 62 1.09 0.48 -11.59
CA LEU A 62 0.74 1.82 -11.12
C LEU A 62 2.00 2.68 -11.02
N SER A 63 1.83 3.98 -11.26
CA SER A 63 2.83 4.99 -10.95
C SER A 63 2.97 5.17 -9.45
N ALA A 64 4.02 5.87 -9.00
CA ALA A 64 4.18 6.23 -7.58
C ALA A 64 3.02 7.07 -7.03
N ASP A 65 2.33 7.83 -7.89
CA ASP A 65 1.13 8.61 -7.53
C ASP A 65 -0.18 7.80 -7.60
N GLY A 66 -0.10 6.50 -7.90
CA GLY A 66 -1.26 5.62 -8.04
C GLY A 66 -1.90 5.60 -9.43
N THR A 67 -1.43 6.41 -10.40
CA THR A 67 -1.99 6.42 -11.76
C THR A 67 -1.71 5.11 -12.49
N ARG A 68 -2.75 4.46 -13.05
CA ARG A 68 -2.61 3.23 -13.85
C ARG A 68 -1.77 3.47 -15.10
N ARG A 69 -0.73 2.65 -15.28
CA ARG A 69 0.16 2.65 -16.47
C ARG A 69 -0.21 1.59 -17.50
N GLY A 70 -0.82 0.48 -17.08
CA GLY A 70 -1.21 -0.61 -17.95
C GLY A 70 -1.12 -1.96 -17.26
N ASP A 71 -1.24 -3.04 -18.03
CA ASP A 71 -1.10 -4.40 -17.51
C ASP A 71 0.38 -4.77 -17.37
N HIS A 72 0.72 -5.44 -16.27
CA HIS A 72 2.09 -5.78 -15.87
C HIS A 72 2.87 -6.48 -16.97
N ARG A 73 2.26 -7.50 -17.60
CA ARG A 73 2.94 -8.26 -18.65
C ARG A 73 3.30 -7.37 -19.85
N ALA A 74 2.32 -6.64 -20.37
CA ALA A 74 2.53 -5.75 -21.51
C ALA A 74 3.54 -4.63 -21.20
N TRP A 75 3.53 -4.12 -19.97
CA TRP A 75 4.50 -3.12 -19.54
C TRP A 75 5.92 -3.71 -19.47
N VAL A 76 6.12 -4.88 -18.83
CA VAL A 76 7.44 -5.53 -18.75
C VAL A 76 8.00 -5.85 -20.14
N GLU A 77 7.19 -6.46 -21.02
CA GLU A 77 7.62 -6.79 -22.39
C GLU A 77 8.05 -5.54 -23.18
N LYS A 78 7.34 -4.42 -22.99
CA LYS A 78 7.70 -3.15 -23.61
C LYS A 78 9.02 -2.59 -23.07
N GLU A 79 9.18 -2.50 -21.75
CA GLU A 79 10.38 -1.91 -21.13
C GLU A 79 11.63 -2.78 -21.40
N LEU A 80 11.48 -4.11 -21.46
CA LEU A 80 12.55 -5.02 -21.87
C LEU A 80 12.96 -4.76 -23.34
N ALA A 81 11.99 -4.65 -24.25
CA ALA A 81 12.28 -4.35 -25.65
C ALA A 81 12.99 -3.00 -25.84
N GLU A 82 12.62 -1.97 -25.07
CA GLU A 82 13.29 -0.66 -25.10
C GLU A 82 14.74 -0.71 -24.59
N LEU A 83 15.09 -1.70 -23.77
CA LEU A 83 16.45 -1.93 -23.26
C LEU A 83 17.24 -2.99 -24.04
N ASN A 84 16.73 -3.48 -25.18
CA ASN A 84 17.27 -4.63 -25.92
C ASN A 84 17.40 -5.91 -25.08
N GLY A 85 16.53 -6.09 -24.08
CA GLY A 85 16.37 -7.34 -23.34
C GLY A 85 15.38 -8.29 -24.02
N ASP A 86 15.38 -9.55 -23.59
CA ASP A 86 14.43 -10.62 -23.98
C ASP A 86 13.62 -11.05 -22.76
#